data_AF-A0A7X2MI71-F1
#
_entry.id   AF-A0A7X2MI71-F1
#
_cell.length_a   1.000
_cell.length_b   1.000
_cell.length_c   1.000
_cell.angle_alpha   90.00
_cell.angle_beta   90.00
_cell.angle_gamma   90.00
#
_symmetry.space_group_name_H-M   'P 1'
#
loop_
_entity.id
_entity.type
_entity.pdbx_description
1 polymer ?
#
loop_
_entity_poly.entity_id
_entity_poly.type
_entity_poly.pdbx_seq_one_letter_code
_entity_poly.pdbx_strand_id
1 'polypeptide(L)' 'EELKGAGDKTLKPGDKAVIEASHMKGMKGAEAVIDSAKKTTVYMVDYTPTDGGQKVTNHKWVTEDELAAAK' A
#
# COMPACT_ATOMS: atom_id res chain seq x y z
N GLU A 1 6.01 -2.60 -6.59
CA GLU A 1 7.45 -2.27 -6.68
C GLU A 1 7.90 -1.40 -5.50
N GLU A 2 7.48 -1.72 -4.27
CA GLU A 2 7.66 -0.82 -3.09
C GLU A 2 8.61 -1.38 -2.02
N LEU A 3 9.19 -2.55 -2.29
CA LEU A 3 10.13 -3.23 -1.41
C LEU A 3 11.48 -3.33 -2.12
N LYS A 4 12.54 -2.94 -1.40
CA LYS A 4 13.90 -2.86 -1.94
C LYS A 4 14.36 -4.21 -2.46
N GLY A 5 14.69 -4.27 -3.76
CA GLY A 5 15.29 -5.44 -4.38
C GLY A 5 14.39 -6.68 -4.47
N ALA A 6 13.07 -6.54 -4.26
CA ALA A 6 12.13 -7.65 -4.37
C ALA A 6 11.99 -8.16 -5.82
N GLY A 7 12.11 -7.26 -6.81
CA GLY A 7 11.86 -7.59 -8.22
C GLY A 7 10.46 -8.20 -8.39
N ASP A 8 10.35 -9.22 -9.24
CA ASP A 8 9.09 -9.94 -9.49
C ASP A 8 8.84 -11.12 -8.51
N LYS A 9 9.70 -11.27 -7.49
CA LYS A 9 9.55 -12.38 -6.53
C LYS A 9 8.43 -12.08 -5.54
N THR A 10 7.51 -13.02 -5.38
CA THR A 10 6.53 -12.98 -4.30
C THR A 10 7.20 -13.38 -2.98
N LEU A 11 7.17 -12.47 -2.00
CA LEU A 11 7.64 -12.73 -0.64
C LEU A 11 6.60 -13.55 0.14
N LYS A 12 7.06 -14.32 1.12
CA LYS A 12 6.23 -15.18 1.98
C LYS A 12 6.04 -14.56 3.37
N PRO A 13 4.96 -14.96 4.08
CA PRO A 13 4.82 -14.61 5.49
C PRO A 13 6.07 -14.97 6.30
N GLY A 14 6.55 -14.03 7.12
CA GLY A 14 7.77 -14.14 7.93
C GLY A 14 9.04 -13.63 7.25
N ASP A 15 9.05 -13.39 5.94
CA ASP A 15 10.19 -12.79 5.25
C ASP A 15 10.42 -11.35 5.73
N LYS A 16 11.69 -10.93 5.78
CA LYS A 16 12.07 -9.55 6.08
C LYS A 16 12.33 -8.76 4.80
N ALA A 17 11.88 -7.51 4.75
CA ALA A 17 12.11 -6.60 3.63
C ALA A 17 12.35 -5.16 4.09
N VAL A 18 13.01 -4.36 3.25
CA VAL A 18 13.18 -2.92 3.47
C VAL A 18 12.19 -2.17 2.59
N ILE A 19 11.40 -1.27 3.20
CA ILE A 19 10.37 -0.52 2.50
C ILE A 19 11.00 0.65 1.72
N GLU A 20 10.69 0.80 0.44
CA GLU A 20 11.06 1.97 -0.38
C GLU A 20 9.94 2.98 -0.54
N ALA A 21 8.68 2.57 -0.28
CA ALA A 21 7.54 3.46 -0.25
C ALA A 21 7.67 4.56 0.83
N SER A 22 7.04 5.70 0.57
CA SER A 22 7.07 6.88 1.44
C SER A 22 5.68 7.46 1.65
N HIS A 23 4.68 6.61 1.91
CA HIS A 23 3.29 7.03 2.11
C HIS A 23 3.11 7.86 3.39
N MET A 24 3.95 7.61 4.39
CA MET A 24 3.98 8.36 5.64
C MET A 24 5.41 8.54 6.15
N LYS A 25 5.63 9.56 6.98
CA LYS A 25 6.91 9.82 7.62
C LYS A 25 7.36 8.59 8.42
N GLY A 26 8.62 8.18 8.21
CA GLY A 26 9.22 7.03 8.88
C GLY A 26 9.09 5.70 8.13
N MET A 27 8.32 5.63 7.04
CA MET A 27 8.14 4.40 6.28
C MET A 27 9.34 4.05 5.39
N LYS A 28 9.88 5.03 4.65
CA LYS A 28 11.00 4.80 3.73
C LYS A 28 12.26 4.38 4.50
N GLY A 29 12.80 3.22 4.15
CA GLY A 29 13.99 2.62 4.76
C GLY A 29 13.70 1.77 6.00
N ALA A 30 12.46 1.69 6.47
CA ALA A 30 12.10 0.84 7.59
C ALA A 30 12.21 -0.65 7.21
N GLU A 31 12.64 -1.48 8.17
CA GLU A 31 12.58 -2.94 8.07
C GLU A 31 11.18 -3.41 8.48
N ALA A 32 10.59 -4.28 7.66
CA ALA A 32 9.28 -4.87 7.88
C ALA A 32 9.34 -6.39 7.75
N VAL A 33 8.45 -7.06 8.48
CA VAL A 33 8.18 -8.50 8.34
C VAL A 33 6.89 -8.64 7.54
N ILE A 34 6.90 -9.51 6.54
CA ILE A 34 5.72 -9.77 5.72
C ILE A 34 4.72 -10.57 6.53
N ASP A 35 3.53 -10.02 6.76
CA ASP A 35 2.44 -10.76 7.43
C ASP A 35 1.67 -11.64 6.45
N SER A 36 1.39 -11.12 5.25
CA SER A 36 0.69 -11.85 4.18
C SER A 36 1.04 -11.32 2.79
N ALA A 37 0.79 -12.13 1.77
CA ALA A 37 0.96 -11.74 0.37
C ALA A 37 -0.23 -12.25 -0.45
N LYS A 38 -0.82 -11.36 -1.26
CA LYS A 38 -1.97 -11.65 -2.12
C LYS A 38 -1.71 -11.06 -3.50
N LYS A 39 -1.92 -11.85 -4.55
CA LYS A 39 -1.96 -11.33 -5.93
C LYS A 39 -3.36 -10.74 -6.16
N THR A 40 -3.43 -9.43 -6.31
CA THR A 40 -4.69 -8.69 -6.50
C THR A 40 -4.44 -7.43 -7.32
N THR A 41 -5.50 -6.82 -7.84
CA THR A 41 -5.45 -5.45 -8.35
C THR A 41 -5.43 -4.48 -7.17
N VAL A 42 -4.57 -3.48 -7.24
CA VAL A 42 -4.51 -2.36 -6.31
C VAL A 42 -4.77 -1.06 -7.06
N TYR A 43 -5.43 -0.13 -6.39
CA TYR A 43 -5.85 1.15 -6.95
C TYR A 43 -5.26 2.31 -6.17
N MET A 44 -4.99 3.38 -6.89
CA MET A 44 -4.64 4.67 -6.33
C MET A 44 -5.83 5.60 -6.51
N VAL A 45 -6.26 6.29 -5.45
CA VAL A 45 -7.52 7.02 -5.44
C VAL A 45 -7.39 8.43 -4.87
N ASP A 46 -8.22 9.34 -5.38
CA ASP A 46 -8.53 10.60 -4.74
C ASP A 46 -9.79 10.44 -3.89
N TYR A 47 -9.80 10.98 -2.66
CA TYR A 47 -11.00 10.96 -1.82
C TYR A 47 -11.12 12.19 -0.92
N THR A 48 -12.35 12.52 -0.54
CA THR A 48 -12.64 13.51 0.49
C THR A 48 -12.91 12.77 1.80
N PRO A 49 -12.09 13.01 2.85
CA PRO A 49 -12.30 12.38 4.16
C PRO A 49 -13.69 12.67 4.75
N THR A 50 -14.27 11.68 5.44
CA THR A 50 -15.60 11.80 6.06
C THR A 50 -15.59 12.63 7.35
N ASP A 51 -14.42 12.86 7.93
CA ASP A 51 -14.21 13.66 9.13
C ASP A 51 -14.09 15.17 8.83
N GLY A 52 -14.27 15.58 7.56
CA GLY A 52 -14.15 16.97 7.12
C GLY A 52 -12.71 17.42 6.86
N GLY A 53 -11.75 16.50 6.84
CA GLY A 53 -10.38 16.78 6.43
C GLY A 53 -10.24 17.27 4.99
N GLN A 54 -9.04 17.76 4.65
CA GLN A 54 -8.72 18.17 3.28
C GLN A 54 -8.77 16.98 2.33
N LYS A 55 -9.15 17.23 1.07
CA LYS A 55 -9.12 16.22 0.00
C LYS A 55 -7.74 15.57 -0.06
N VAL A 56 -7.70 14.25 -0.01
CA VAL A 56 -6.50 13.44 -0.18
C VAL A 56 -6.40 13.04 -1.65
N THR A 57 -5.23 13.25 -2.25
CA THR A 57 -4.99 12.91 -3.66
C THR A 57 -3.98 11.78 -3.79
N ASN A 58 -4.15 10.96 -4.82
CA ASN A 58 -3.23 9.86 -5.16
C ASN A 58 -2.92 8.93 -3.96
N HIS A 59 -3.93 8.61 -3.15
CA HIS A 59 -3.79 7.73 -2.00
C HIS A 59 -3.44 6.31 -2.44
N LYS A 60 -2.42 5.74 -1.81
CA LYS A 60 -1.91 4.38 -2.05
C LYS A 60 -1.99 3.56 -0.76
N TRP A 61 -2.54 2.36 -0.77
CA TRP A 61 -3.31 1.70 -1.85
C TRP A 61 -4.63 1.22 -1.25
N VAL A 62 -5.61 0.99 -2.10
CA VAL A 62 -6.81 0.20 -1.77
C VAL A 62 -6.91 -0.98 -2.73
N THR A 63 -7.47 -2.08 -2.26
CA THR A 63 -7.76 -3.29 -3.04
C THR A 63 -9.18 -3.25 -3.60
N GLU A 64 -9.47 -4.14 -4.56
CA GLU A 64 -10.82 -4.24 -5.15
C GLU A 64 -11.90 -4.55 -4.09
N ASP A 65 -11.59 -5.44 -3.14
CA ASP A 65 -12.52 -5.84 -2.06
C ASP A 65 -12.87 -4.68 -1.10
N GLU A 66 -12.05 -3.63 -1.07
CA GLU A 66 -12.26 -2.43 -0.24
C GLU A 66 -13.04 -1.33 -0.97
N LEU A 67 -13.34 -1.51 -2.26
CA LEU A 67 -14.10 -0.56 -3.07
C LEU A 67 -15.50 -1.09 -3.39
N ALA A 68 -16.43 -0.16 -3.50
CA ALA A 68 -17.75 -0.41 -4.05
C ALA A 68 -17.94 0.44 -5.32
N ALA A 69 -18.68 -0.10 -6.28
CA ALA A 69 -19.04 0.67 -7.47
C ALA A 69 -19.76 1.97 -7.07
N ALA A 70 -19.40 3.06 -7.75
CA ALA A 70 -20.14 4.31 -7.63
C ALA A 70 -21.61 4.05 -8.02
N LYS A 71 -22.52 4.63 -7.24
CA LYS A 71 -23.97 4.57 -7.52
C LYS A 71 -24.36 5.51 -8.64
#